data_AF-A0A8H4VZ39-F1
#
_entry.id   AF-A0A8H4VZ39-F1
#
_cell.length_a   1.000
_cell.length_b   1.000
_cell.length_c   1.000
_cell.angle_alpha   90.00
_cell.angle_beta   90.00
_cell.angle_gamma   90.00
#
_symmetry.space_group_name_H-M   'P 1'
#
loop_
_entity.id
_entity.type
_entity.pdbx_description
1 polymer ?
#
loop_
_entity_poly.entity_id
_entity_poly.type
_entity_poly.pdbx_seq_one_letter_code
_entity_poly.pdbx_strand_id
1 'polypeptide(L)'
;MADQNEHFAQAGTWDHLSSTANFCEEDYAVTQYVAEFINTLSNIAYVYCALYYPSSAGSRRRLDSMSVALIVVGITSALYHATLRQSMMYADDFSMWLIVACILRSLCCHGQSPTITSLITAVISLGFCIMTIIYLRSGNILIHTAFFAFLVQLIWPRTLFLIYYTQGRSQREKNRLIQRFWKAAIILVVAFIIWNIDLQKCPQLREIRKSLGLPWAWALELHGWWHILTAVGAAEYIRLARHLSQEEIQILKHEFDQYDQDRGGNITVEEFGRVMKKTGQNPTDEELAQIIKEVDLDGDGTINFDEFIAMMTGGAAVAPPVPEKEGAPAAGSTIAA
;
A
#
# COMPACT_ATOMS: atom_id res chain seq x y z
N MET A 1 31.84 -12.57 -25.38
CA MET A 1 31.46 -13.79 -24.66
C MET A 1 30.16 -14.25 -25.29
N ALA A 2 30.26 -15.23 -26.17
CA ALA A 2 29.14 -15.78 -26.91
C ALA A 2 28.43 -16.83 -26.04
N ASP A 3 27.11 -16.81 -26.13
CA ASP A 3 26.18 -17.92 -25.97
C ASP A 3 26.11 -18.64 -24.59
N GLN A 4 25.21 -18.16 -23.73
CA GLN A 4 24.60 -18.96 -22.65
C GLN A 4 23.07 -19.05 -22.79
N ASN A 5 22.54 -18.71 -23.97
CA ASN A 5 21.12 -18.90 -24.32
C ASN A 5 20.93 -20.25 -25.01
N GLU A 6 21.40 -21.34 -24.40
CA GLU A 6 20.85 -22.67 -24.74
C GLU A 6 19.40 -22.67 -24.29
N HIS A 7 18.50 -22.33 -25.23
CA HIS A 7 17.06 -22.33 -25.08
C HIS A 7 16.60 -23.71 -24.60
N PHE A 8 16.35 -23.84 -23.29
CA PHE A 8 15.48 -24.88 -22.73
C PHE A 8 13.99 -24.57 -22.97
N ALA A 9 13.68 -23.73 -23.97
CA ALA A 9 12.32 -23.35 -24.32
C ALA A 9 11.68 -24.46 -25.15
N GLN A 10 10.59 -25.02 -24.65
CA GLN A 10 9.71 -25.83 -25.48
C GLN A 10 8.94 -24.91 -26.44
N ALA A 11 8.45 -25.46 -27.56
CA ALA A 11 7.64 -24.69 -28.50
C ALA A 11 6.39 -24.16 -27.79
N GLY A 12 6.28 -22.82 -27.70
CA GLY A 12 5.22 -22.12 -26.98
C GLY A 12 4.28 -21.36 -27.91
N THR A 13 3.09 -21.03 -27.41
CA THR A 13 2.03 -20.33 -28.18
C THR A 13 2.46 -18.91 -28.60
N TRP A 14 3.28 -18.24 -27.79
CA TRP A 14 3.69 -16.85 -28.01
C TRP A 14 4.96 -16.71 -28.85
N ASP A 15 5.10 -17.57 -29.87
CA ASP A 15 6.31 -17.80 -30.66
C ASP A 15 7.16 -16.53 -30.94
N HIS A 16 8.49 -16.68 -30.81
CA HIS A 16 9.51 -15.63 -30.73
C HIS A 16 9.51 -14.80 -29.43
N LEU A 17 10.21 -15.32 -28.42
CA LEU A 17 10.63 -14.57 -27.23
C LEU A 17 11.37 -13.30 -27.68
N SER A 18 10.83 -12.14 -27.29
CA SER A 18 11.33 -10.83 -27.73
C SER A 18 11.83 -9.96 -26.59
N SER A 19 11.65 -10.40 -25.33
CA SER A 19 12.13 -9.66 -24.18
C SER A 19 13.64 -9.71 -24.08
N THR A 20 14.24 -8.60 -23.63
CA THR A 20 15.68 -8.53 -23.36
C THR A 20 16.11 -9.29 -22.09
N ALA A 21 15.15 -9.70 -21.25
CA ALA A 21 15.36 -10.47 -20.03
C ALA A 21 14.56 -11.79 -20.08
N ASN A 22 15.18 -12.85 -19.56
CA ASN A 22 14.60 -14.17 -19.29
C ASN A 22 15.08 -14.63 -17.90
N PHE A 23 14.23 -15.29 -17.10
CA PHE A 23 14.55 -15.67 -15.72
C PHE A 23 14.90 -17.15 -15.61
N CYS A 24 15.03 -17.64 -14.37
CA CYS A 24 15.53 -18.98 -14.14
C CYS A 24 14.50 -20.09 -14.38
N GLU A 25 13.20 -19.80 -14.34
CA GLU A 25 12.18 -20.80 -14.64
C GLU A 25 12.32 -21.29 -16.10
N GLU A 26 11.93 -22.53 -16.38
CA GLU A 26 12.00 -23.10 -17.73
C GLU A 26 10.76 -22.73 -18.55
N ASP A 27 10.97 -22.08 -19.69
CA ASP A 27 9.90 -21.63 -20.57
C ASP A 27 9.02 -22.79 -21.07
N TYR A 28 7.71 -22.64 -20.86
CA TYR A 28 6.64 -23.54 -21.28
C TYR A 28 6.73 -24.95 -20.68
N ALA A 29 7.45 -25.13 -19.57
CA ALA A 29 7.66 -26.44 -18.95
C ALA A 29 6.37 -27.11 -18.43
N VAL A 30 5.35 -26.31 -18.08
CA VAL A 30 4.07 -26.80 -17.55
C VAL A 30 2.96 -26.78 -18.61
N THR A 31 2.93 -25.76 -19.46
CA THR A 31 1.90 -25.57 -20.48
C THR A 31 2.42 -24.72 -21.64
N GLN A 32 1.93 -24.98 -22.84
CA GLN A 32 2.29 -24.22 -24.05
C GLN A 32 1.75 -22.77 -24.05
N TYR A 33 0.86 -22.41 -23.12
CA TYR A 33 0.19 -21.09 -23.11
C TYR A 33 0.85 -20.07 -22.18
N VAL A 34 1.63 -20.53 -21.20
CA VAL A 34 2.25 -19.71 -20.15
C VAL A 34 3.72 -20.06 -20.13
N ALA A 35 4.59 -19.08 -20.44
CA ALA A 35 6.03 -19.32 -20.51
C ALA A 35 6.60 -19.68 -19.13
N GLU A 36 6.54 -18.79 -18.15
CA GLU A 36 7.02 -19.06 -16.79
C GLU A 36 5.81 -19.25 -15.86
N PHE A 37 5.43 -20.50 -15.59
CA PHE A 37 4.16 -20.84 -14.94
C PHE A 37 4.09 -20.37 -13.48
N ILE A 38 5.14 -20.62 -12.69
CA ILE A 38 5.18 -20.25 -11.28
C ILE A 38 5.41 -18.75 -11.12
N ASN A 39 6.25 -18.14 -11.95
CA ASN A 39 6.41 -16.69 -12.00
C ASN A 39 5.11 -15.99 -12.39
N THR A 40 4.33 -16.55 -13.31
CA THR A 40 2.98 -16.04 -13.65
C THR A 40 1.99 -16.20 -12.48
N LEU A 41 1.92 -17.39 -11.87
CA LEU A 41 0.92 -17.69 -10.84
C LEU A 41 1.16 -16.92 -9.53
N SER A 42 2.43 -16.79 -9.13
CA SER A 42 2.82 -16.10 -7.89
C SER A 42 2.36 -14.63 -7.84
N ASN A 43 2.13 -14.01 -9.00
CA ASN A 43 1.63 -12.65 -9.11
C ASN A 43 0.19 -12.43 -8.59
N ILE A 44 -0.58 -13.51 -8.39
CA ILE A 44 -1.87 -13.45 -7.66
C ILE A 44 -1.69 -12.86 -6.26
N ALA A 45 -0.50 -13.02 -5.64
CA ALA A 45 -0.20 -12.47 -4.33
C ALA A 45 -0.39 -10.94 -4.28
N TYR A 46 -0.04 -10.21 -5.34
CA TYR A 46 -0.23 -8.75 -5.40
C TYR A 46 -1.71 -8.37 -5.36
N VAL A 47 -2.52 -9.03 -6.19
CA VAL A 47 -3.97 -8.80 -6.27
C VAL A 47 -4.63 -9.19 -4.94
N TYR A 48 -4.27 -10.34 -4.39
CA TYR A 48 -4.75 -10.79 -3.08
C TYR A 48 -4.39 -9.78 -1.99
N CYS A 49 -3.12 -9.36 -1.90
CA CYS A 49 -2.69 -8.41 -0.88
C CYS A 49 -3.38 -7.04 -1.02
N ALA A 50 -3.60 -6.56 -2.24
CA ALA A 50 -4.29 -5.30 -2.49
C ALA A 50 -5.77 -5.32 -2.05
N LEU A 51 -6.42 -6.50 -2.11
CA LEU A 51 -7.83 -6.70 -1.79
C LEU A 51 -8.09 -7.18 -0.35
N TYR A 52 -7.19 -7.94 0.25
CA TYR A 52 -7.45 -8.73 1.46
C TYR A 52 -6.67 -8.31 2.72
N TYR A 53 -5.57 -7.57 2.61
CA TYR A 53 -4.89 -7.06 3.81
C TYR A 53 -5.75 -5.96 4.48
N PRO A 54 -5.84 -5.95 5.82
CA PRO A 54 -7.07 -5.69 6.56
C PRO A 54 -7.58 -4.27 6.34
N SER A 55 -8.74 -4.18 5.69
CA SER A 55 -9.73 -3.17 6.05
C SER A 55 -10.22 -3.49 7.45
N SER A 56 -10.21 -2.51 8.36
CA SER A 56 -11.09 -2.57 9.53
C SER A 56 -12.50 -2.93 9.06
N ALA A 57 -13.09 -3.92 9.74
CA ALA A 57 -14.36 -4.51 9.37
C ALA A 57 -15.45 -3.44 9.22
N GLY A 58 -16.15 -3.40 8.08
CA GLY A 58 -17.44 -2.72 7.94
C GLY A 58 -17.54 -1.58 6.94
N SER A 59 -16.44 -0.96 6.49
CA SER A 59 -16.53 0.14 5.51
C SER A 59 -16.46 -0.35 4.06
N ARG A 60 -17.37 0.13 3.21
CA ARG A 60 -17.42 -0.16 1.76
C ARG A 60 -16.05 0.19 1.15
N ARG A 61 -15.32 -0.83 0.69
CA ARG A 61 -13.96 -0.72 0.12
C ARG A 61 -13.91 0.33 -0.99
N ARG A 62 -13.29 1.48 -0.75
CA ARG A 62 -12.83 2.36 -1.84
C ARG A 62 -11.37 2.00 -2.12
N LEU A 63 -11.11 1.43 -3.29
CA LEU A 63 -9.74 1.15 -3.73
C LEU A 63 -9.01 2.49 -3.91
N ASP A 64 -8.00 2.74 -3.08
CA ASP A 64 -7.13 3.91 -3.23
C ASP A 64 -6.09 3.68 -4.34
N SER A 65 -5.40 4.74 -4.73
CA SER A 65 -4.41 4.68 -5.82
C SER A 65 -3.28 3.70 -5.55
N MET A 66 -2.86 3.51 -4.30
CA MET A 66 -1.83 2.54 -3.92
C MET A 66 -2.31 1.09 -4.10
N SER A 67 -3.55 0.76 -3.69
CA SER A 67 -4.13 -0.56 -3.92
C SER A 67 -4.31 -0.84 -5.42
N VAL A 68 -4.78 0.15 -6.19
CA VAL A 68 -4.91 0.00 -7.65
C VAL A 68 -3.55 -0.23 -8.29
N ALA A 69 -2.53 0.55 -7.94
CA ALA A 69 -1.18 0.37 -8.47
C ALA A 69 -0.59 -1.00 -8.13
N LEU A 70 -0.85 -1.54 -6.92
CA LEU A 70 -0.41 -2.89 -6.55
C LEU A 70 -1.10 -3.98 -7.38
N ILE A 71 -2.40 -3.83 -7.68
CA ILE A 71 -3.13 -4.72 -8.58
C ILE A 71 -2.54 -4.65 -9.99
N VAL A 72 -2.22 -3.45 -10.47
CA VAL A 72 -1.61 -3.25 -11.80
C VAL A 72 -0.28 -4.00 -11.87
N VAL A 73 0.59 -3.92 -10.86
CA VAL A 73 1.84 -4.70 -10.79
C VAL A 73 1.59 -6.19 -10.95
N GLY A 74 0.64 -6.75 -10.18
CA GLY A 74 0.32 -8.18 -10.30
C GLY A 74 -0.17 -8.58 -11.68
N ILE A 75 -1.01 -7.76 -12.31
CA ILE A 75 -1.55 -8.06 -13.65
C ILE A 75 -0.46 -7.95 -14.72
N THR A 76 0.32 -6.86 -14.71
CA THR A 76 1.35 -6.64 -15.75
C THR A 76 2.50 -7.63 -15.62
N SER A 77 2.93 -7.94 -14.40
CA SER A 77 3.95 -8.96 -14.16
C SER A 77 3.46 -10.35 -14.58
N ALA A 78 2.23 -10.73 -14.23
CA ALA A 78 1.66 -12.00 -14.69
C ALA A 78 1.61 -12.08 -16.23
N LEU A 79 1.18 -11.01 -16.90
CA LEU A 79 1.15 -10.96 -18.37
C LEU A 79 2.55 -11.00 -18.99
N TYR A 80 3.54 -10.39 -18.34
CA TYR A 80 4.92 -10.47 -18.77
C TYR A 80 5.45 -11.90 -18.68
N HIS A 81 5.38 -12.54 -17.51
CA HIS A 81 5.87 -13.92 -17.34
C HIS A 81 5.08 -14.95 -18.15
N ALA A 82 3.80 -14.69 -18.46
CA ALA A 82 3.02 -15.58 -19.32
C ALA A 82 3.45 -15.52 -20.79
N THR A 83 3.93 -14.36 -21.26
CA THR A 83 4.14 -14.08 -22.69
C THR A 83 5.58 -13.83 -23.09
N LEU A 84 6.43 -13.42 -22.15
CA LEU A 84 7.82 -12.95 -22.33
C LEU A 84 7.98 -11.96 -23.50
N ARG A 85 7.00 -11.06 -23.65
CA ARG A 85 7.00 -10.00 -24.67
C ARG A 85 7.60 -8.71 -24.14
N GLN A 86 8.40 -8.04 -24.96
CA GLN A 86 9.02 -6.76 -24.62
C GLN A 86 7.98 -5.69 -24.21
N SER A 87 6.81 -5.66 -24.84
CA SER A 87 5.75 -4.70 -24.47
C SER A 87 5.19 -4.94 -23.07
N MET A 88 5.09 -6.22 -22.66
CA MET A 88 4.63 -6.59 -21.33
C MET A 88 5.73 -6.41 -20.29
N MET A 89 7.00 -6.63 -20.65
CA MET A 89 8.16 -6.26 -19.83
C MET A 89 8.10 -4.77 -19.46
N TYR A 90 7.93 -3.88 -20.45
CA TYR A 90 7.77 -2.45 -20.18
C TYR A 90 6.54 -2.13 -19.32
N ALA A 91 5.41 -2.81 -19.55
CA ALA A 91 4.21 -2.61 -18.74
C ALA A 91 4.47 -2.99 -17.27
N ASP A 92 5.19 -4.08 -17.04
CA ASP A 92 5.60 -4.51 -15.71
C ASP A 92 6.56 -3.51 -15.05
N ASP A 93 7.61 -3.12 -15.75
CA ASP A 93 8.58 -2.11 -15.30
C ASP A 93 7.91 -0.78 -14.90
N PHE A 94 6.97 -0.29 -15.73
CA PHE A 94 6.24 0.94 -15.46
C PHE A 94 5.25 0.79 -14.30
N SER A 95 4.66 -0.39 -14.11
CA SER A 95 3.79 -0.66 -12.97
C SER A 95 4.56 -0.57 -11.64
N MET A 96 5.80 -1.05 -11.60
CA MET A 96 6.68 -0.95 -10.44
C MET A 96 7.01 0.51 -10.11
N TRP A 97 7.29 1.32 -11.13
CA TRP A 97 7.45 2.77 -10.94
C TRP A 97 6.16 3.43 -10.43
N LEU A 98 4.99 3.00 -10.93
CA LEU A 98 3.69 3.56 -10.58
C LEU A 98 3.38 3.35 -9.09
N ILE A 99 3.58 2.14 -8.56
CA ILE A 99 3.30 1.87 -7.14
C ILE A 99 4.19 2.71 -6.23
N VAL A 100 5.49 2.82 -6.54
CA VAL A 100 6.44 3.63 -5.77
C VAL A 100 6.08 5.12 -5.86
N ALA A 101 5.68 5.61 -7.04
CA ALA A 101 5.20 6.98 -7.23
C ALA A 101 3.91 7.26 -6.42
N CYS A 102 2.97 6.32 -6.36
CA CYS A 102 1.75 6.46 -5.55
C CYS A 102 2.06 6.53 -4.05
N ILE A 103 2.96 5.66 -3.56
CA ILE A 103 3.41 5.68 -2.16
C ILE A 103 4.14 7.00 -1.84
N LEU A 104 5.08 7.40 -2.70
CA LEU A 104 5.84 8.64 -2.52
C LEU A 104 4.91 9.87 -2.51
N ARG A 105 3.94 9.93 -3.43
CA ARG A 105 2.91 10.97 -3.44
C ARG A 105 2.15 11.00 -2.11
N SER A 106 1.64 9.85 -1.64
CA SER A 106 0.88 9.73 -0.39
C SER A 106 1.67 10.28 0.81
N LEU A 107 2.96 9.96 0.92
CA LEU A 107 3.83 10.41 2.02
C LEU A 107 4.24 11.89 1.90
N CYS A 108 4.50 12.37 0.68
CA CYS A 108 4.93 13.75 0.45
C CYS A 108 3.78 14.74 0.61
N CYS A 109 2.55 14.35 0.24
CA CYS A 109 1.37 15.22 0.36
C CYS A 109 0.80 15.30 1.79
N HIS A 110 1.30 14.51 2.74
CA HIS A 110 0.86 14.58 4.14
C HIS A 110 1.01 16.01 4.71
N GLY A 111 -0.11 16.56 5.18
CA GLY A 111 -0.19 17.89 5.79
C GLY A 111 0.09 19.05 4.85
N GLN A 112 0.04 18.84 3.52
CA GLN A 112 0.29 19.88 2.52
C GLN A 112 -1.02 20.52 2.04
N SER A 113 -0.94 21.79 1.61
CA SER A 113 -2.08 22.47 1.00
C SER A 113 -2.46 21.87 -0.36
N PRO A 114 -3.71 22.03 -0.84
CA PRO A 114 -4.14 21.49 -2.14
C PRO A 114 -3.25 21.93 -3.32
N THR A 115 -2.75 23.16 -3.28
CA THR A 115 -1.84 23.70 -4.30
C THR A 115 -0.50 22.97 -4.29
N ILE A 116 0.10 22.76 -3.12
CA ILE A 116 1.37 22.03 -2.98
C ILE A 116 1.18 20.55 -3.33
N THR A 117 0.08 19.94 -2.91
CA THR A 117 -0.30 18.58 -3.30
C THR A 117 -0.42 18.41 -4.81
N SER A 118 -1.03 19.39 -5.50
CA SER A 118 -1.11 19.39 -6.97
C SER A 118 0.26 19.55 -7.62
N LEU A 119 1.11 20.44 -7.09
CA LEU A 119 2.48 20.63 -7.56
C LEU A 119 3.33 19.37 -7.40
N ILE A 120 3.32 18.73 -6.22
CA ILE A 120 4.04 17.48 -5.97
C ILE A 120 3.60 16.40 -6.96
N THR A 121 2.29 16.29 -7.20
CA THR A 121 1.74 15.33 -8.17
C THR A 121 2.24 15.61 -9.58
N ALA A 122 2.19 16.88 -10.02
CA ALA A 122 2.68 17.29 -11.33
C ALA A 122 4.18 16.98 -11.51
N VAL A 123 5.01 17.22 -10.49
CA VAL A 123 6.45 16.93 -10.51
C VAL A 123 6.70 15.42 -10.61
N ILE A 124 6.03 14.60 -9.80
CA ILE A 124 6.15 13.13 -9.85
C ILE A 124 5.71 12.61 -11.23
N SER A 125 4.55 13.06 -11.73
CA SER A 125 4.05 12.67 -13.05
C SER A 125 4.97 13.10 -14.19
N LEU A 126 5.53 14.31 -14.14
CA LEU A 126 6.48 14.79 -15.13
C LEU A 126 7.76 13.94 -15.12
N GLY A 127 8.32 13.65 -13.93
CA GLY A 127 9.48 12.78 -13.78
C GLY A 127 9.23 11.37 -14.33
N PHE A 128 8.06 10.80 -14.04
CA PHE A 128 7.63 9.50 -14.58
C PHE A 128 7.59 9.52 -16.12
N CYS A 129 6.96 10.54 -16.73
CA CYS A 129 6.88 10.67 -18.19
C CYS A 129 8.26 10.85 -18.84
N ILE A 130 9.12 11.69 -18.28
CA ILE A 130 10.48 11.91 -18.80
C ILE A 130 11.28 10.61 -18.75
N MET A 131 11.28 9.92 -17.61
CA MET A 131 12.02 8.67 -17.46
C MET A 131 11.46 7.55 -18.33
N THR A 132 10.14 7.50 -18.55
CA THR A 132 9.50 6.58 -19.49
C THR A 132 10.04 6.77 -20.90
N ILE A 133 10.10 8.03 -21.38
CA ILE A 133 10.64 8.34 -22.72
C ILE A 133 12.11 7.95 -22.83
N ILE A 134 12.91 8.27 -21.81
CA ILE A 134 14.35 7.92 -21.77
C ILE A 134 14.52 6.40 -21.81
N TYR A 135 13.76 5.66 -21.01
CA TYR A 135 13.88 4.21 -20.93
C TYR A 135 13.46 3.53 -22.24
N LEU A 136 12.31 3.91 -22.81
CA LEU A 136 11.84 3.37 -24.09
C LEU A 136 12.82 3.62 -25.25
N ARG A 137 13.48 4.80 -25.27
CA ARG A 137 14.47 5.11 -26.31
C ARG A 137 15.78 4.37 -26.13
N SER A 138 16.20 4.16 -24.88
CA SER A 138 17.47 3.51 -24.61
C SER A 138 17.39 1.98 -24.67
N GLY A 139 16.25 1.39 -24.30
CA GLY A 139 16.10 -0.06 -24.14
C GLY A 139 16.98 -0.67 -23.04
N ASN A 140 17.64 0.14 -22.20
CA ASN A 140 18.60 -0.32 -21.20
C ASN A 140 17.93 -0.52 -19.84
N ILE A 141 17.80 -1.78 -19.40
CA ILE A 141 17.19 -2.17 -18.12
C ILE A 141 17.89 -1.55 -16.89
N LEU A 142 19.14 -1.10 -17.02
CA LEU A 142 19.83 -0.39 -15.95
C LEU A 142 19.14 0.94 -15.62
N ILE A 143 18.53 1.61 -16.60
CA ILE A 143 17.76 2.85 -16.38
C ILE A 143 16.53 2.56 -15.51
N HIS A 144 15.81 1.47 -15.82
CA HIS A 144 14.73 0.97 -14.98
C HIS A 144 15.18 0.77 -13.53
N THR A 145 16.22 -0.04 -13.36
CA THR A 145 16.74 -0.43 -12.05
C THR A 145 17.20 0.78 -11.24
N ALA A 146 17.97 1.69 -11.86
CA ALA A 146 18.49 2.88 -11.19
C ALA A 146 17.38 3.84 -10.79
N PHE A 147 16.40 4.08 -11.67
CA PHE A 147 15.30 4.99 -11.36
C PHE A 147 14.36 4.42 -10.29
N PHE A 148 14.03 3.13 -10.36
CA PHE A 148 13.25 2.46 -9.32
C PHE A 148 13.95 2.55 -7.96
N ALA A 149 15.26 2.24 -7.91
CA ALA A 149 16.05 2.35 -6.69
C ALA A 149 16.09 3.78 -6.13
N PHE A 150 16.26 4.79 -7.00
CA PHE A 150 16.20 6.19 -6.62
C PHE A 150 14.85 6.55 -5.98
N LEU A 151 13.73 6.19 -6.61
CA LEU A 151 12.41 6.47 -6.06
C LEU A 151 12.19 5.79 -4.70
N VAL A 152 12.61 4.54 -4.53
CA VAL A 152 12.52 3.82 -3.25
C VAL A 152 13.35 4.51 -2.16
N GLN A 153 14.55 5.01 -2.50
CA GLN A 153 15.41 5.73 -1.55
C GLN A 153 14.82 7.05 -1.07
N LEU A 154 13.90 7.67 -1.81
CA LEU A 154 13.18 8.88 -1.35
C LEU A 154 12.11 8.56 -0.29
N ILE A 155 11.55 7.36 -0.33
CA ILE A 155 10.44 6.96 0.54
C ILE A 155 10.90 6.80 2.00
N TRP A 156 12.06 6.18 2.23
CA TRP A 156 12.49 5.84 3.60
C TRP A 156 12.76 7.07 4.47
N PRO A 157 13.56 8.07 4.03
CA PRO A 157 13.80 9.27 4.83
C PRO A 157 12.50 10.02 5.12
N ARG A 158 11.60 10.13 4.14
CA ARG A 158 10.30 10.78 4.33
C ARG A 158 9.43 10.04 5.34
N THR A 159 9.41 8.71 5.29
CA THR A 159 8.64 7.87 6.21
C THR A 159 9.16 8.00 7.64
N LEU A 160 10.49 7.90 7.83
CA LEU A 160 11.11 8.09 9.14
C LEU A 160 10.88 9.51 9.68
N PHE A 161 10.98 10.52 8.80
CA PHE A 161 10.67 11.91 9.17
C PHE A 161 9.25 12.02 9.70
N LEU A 162 8.26 11.48 8.98
CA LEU A 162 6.88 11.48 9.45
C LEU A 162 6.76 10.76 10.80
N ILE A 163 7.33 9.57 10.97
CA ILE A 163 7.24 8.80 12.22
C ILE A 163 7.77 9.60 13.42
N TYR A 164 8.94 10.23 13.30
CA TYR A 164 9.60 10.90 14.43
C TYR A 164 9.11 12.32 14.70
N TYR A 165 8.79 13.08 13.64
CA TYR A 165 8.57 14.53 13.71
C TYR A 165 7.10 14.97 13.59
N THR A 166 6.16 14.06 13.31
CA THR A 166 4.73 14.38 13.49
C THR A 166 4.45 14.60 14.98
N GLN A 167 3.92 15.78 15.31
CA GLN A 167 3.55 16.17 16.68
C GLN A 167 2.41 15.30 17.22
N GLY A 168 2.38 15.07 18.54
CA GLY A 168 1.31 14.35 19.23
C GLY A 168 1.47 12.82 19.32
N ARG A 169 2.42 12.20 18.61
CA ARG A 169 2.63 10.74 18.71
C ARG A 169 3.31 10.32 20.00
N SER A 170 2.71 9.35 20.70
CA SER A 170 3.31 8.73 21.89
C SER A 170 4.55 7.90 21.53
N GLN A 171 5.46 7.68 22.49
CA GLN A 171 6.65 6.85 22.25
C GLN A 171 6.27 5.40 21.91
N ARG A 172 5.18 4.88 22.48
CA ARG A 172 4.66 3.54 22.18
C ARG A 172 4.20 3.44 20.72
N GLU A 173 3.50 4.45 20.22
CA GLU A 173 3.07 4.52 18.82
C GLU A 173 4.27 4.60 17.87
N LYS A 174 5.25 5.47 18.15
CA LYS A 174 6.49 5.55 17.36
C LYS A 174 7.20 4.20 17.26
N ASN A 175 7.33 3.48 18.38
CA ASN A 175 7.93 2.15 18.39
C ASN A 175 7.14 1.15 17.54
N ARG A 176 5.80 1.16 17.60
CA ARG A 176 4.95 0.31 16.75
C ARG A 176 5.11 0.63 15.27
N LEU A 177 5.20 1.90 14.89
CA LEU A 177 5.39 2.33 13.50
C LEU A 177 6.77 1.96 12.97
N ILE A 178 7.82 2.14 13.79
CA ILE A 178 9.18 1.69 13.46
C ILE A 178 9.24 0.16 13.29
N GLN A 179 8.56 -0.61 14.15
CA GLN A 179 8.47 -2.06 13.99
C GLN A 179 7.80 -2.44 12.67
N ARG A 180 6.70 -1.77 12.29
CA ARG A 180 6.03 -1.99 10.99
C ARG A 180 6.92 -1.62 9.81
N PHE A 181 7.64 -0.49 9.90
CA PHE A 181 8.61 -0.05 8.90
C PHE A 181 9.70 -1.12 8.69
N TRP A 182 10.35 -1.56 9.77
CA TRP A 182 11.41 -2.57 9.68
C TRP A 182 10.89 -3.93 9.23
N LYS A 183 9.68 -4.34 9.66
CA LYS A 183 9.05 -5.56 9.17
C LYS A 183 8.91 -5.53 7.64
N ALA A 184 8.37 -4.45 7.08
CA ALA A 184 8.23 -4.30 5.63
C ALA A 184 9.61 -4.26 4.93
N ALA A 185 10.56 -3.51 5.47
CA ALA A 185 11.91 -3.38 4.91
C ALA A 185 12.65 -4.72 4.89
N ILE A 186 12.61 -5.49 5.98
CA ILE A 186 13.25 -6.81 6.08
C ILE A 186 12.65 -7.77 5.05
N ILE A 187 11.32 -7.81 4.92
CA ILE A 187 10.66 -8.66 3.92
C ILE A 187 11.14 -8.32 2.51
N LEU A 188 11.21 -7.03 2.15
CA LEU A 188 11.68 -6.57 0.84
C LEU A 188 13.16 -6.88 0.60
N VAL A 189 14.02 -6.76 1.63
CA VAL A 189 15.45 -7.11 1.54
C VAL A 189 15.63 -8.61 1.35
N VAL A 190 14.89 -9.44 2.10
CA VAL A 190 14.93 -10.90 1.94
C VAL A 190 14.47 -11.29 0.55
N ALA A 191 13.40 -10.67 0.06
CA ALA A 191 12.96 -10.86 -1.32
C ALA A 191 14.11 -10.54 -2.29
N PHE A 192 14.79 -9.40 -2.13
CA PHE A 192 15.84 -8.96 -3.06
C PHE A 192 17.02 -9.93 -3.07
N ILE A 193 17.38 -10.48 -1.91
CA ILE A 193 18.41 -11.51 -1.79
C ILE A 193 17.99 -12.78 -2.55
N ILE A 194 16.75 -13.24 -2.37
CA ILE A 194 16.22 -14.43 -3.06
C ILE A 194 16.22 -14.24 -4.58
N TRP A 195 15.80 -13.07 -5.06
CA TRP A 195 15.86 -12.71 -6.48
C TRP A 195 17.30 -12.75 -7.04
N ASN A 196 18.28 -12.24 -6.29
CA ASN A 196 19.68 -12.30 -6.71
C ASN A 196 20.23 -13.73 -6.75
N ILE A 197 19.80 -14.60 -5.83
CA ILE A 197 20.17 -16.02 -5.85
C ILE A 197 19.61 -16.69 -7.10
N ASP A 198 18.34 -16.43 -7.45
CA ASP A 198 17.70 -16.93 -8.66
C ASP A 198 18.53 -16.60 -9.92
N LEU A 199 18.95 -15.33 -10.05
CA LEU A 199 19.75 -14.87 -11.18
C LEU A 199 21.15 -15.48 -11.23
N GLN A 200 21.85 -15.53 -10.09
CA GLN A 200 23.27 -15.89 -10.07
C GLN A 200 23.52 -17.41 -10.00
N LYS A 201 22.56 -18.17 -9.46
CA LYS A 201 22.68 -19.61 -9.23
C LYS A 201 21.73 -20.42 -10.10
N CYS A 202 21.28 -19.83 -11.22
CA CYS A 202 20.27 -20.46 -12.05
C CYS A 202 20.65 -21.87 -12.56
N PRO A 203 21.87 -22.12 -13.09
CA PRO A 203 22.23 -23.47 -13.54
C PRO A 203 22.15 -24.52 -12.43
N GLN A 204 22.61 -24.18 -11.23
CA GLN A 204 22.56 -25.07 -10.07
C GLN A 204 21.12 -25.29 -9.59
N LEU A 205 20.30 -24.24 -9.56
CA LEU A 205 18.89 -24.36 -9.18
C LEU A 205 18.13 -25.28 -10.15
N ARG A 206 18.34 -25.15 -11.46
CA ARG A 206 17.75 -26.03 -12.49
C ARG A 206 18.16 -27.48 -12.31
N GLU A 207 19.43 -27.74 -12.03
CA GLU A 207 19.94 -29.09 -11.79
C GLU A 207 19.28 -29.73 -10.55
N ILE A 208 19.18 -28.98 -9.45
CA ILE A 208 18.53 -29.45 -8.22
C ILE A 208 17.04 -29.69 -8.48
N ARG A 209 16.34 -28.79 -9.19
CA ARG A 209 14.92 -28.94 -9.55
C ARG A 209 14.66 -30.21 -10.35
N LYS A 210 15.53 -30.54 -11.32
CA LYS A 210 15.47 -31.81 -12.07
C LYS A 210 15.59 -33.04 -11.17
N SER A 211 16.45 -32.99 -10.16
CA SER A 211 16.62 -34.11 -9.21
C SER A 211 15.47 -34.26 -8.21
N LEU A 212 14.87 -33.15 -7.76
CA LEU A 212 13.76 -33.17 -6.81
C LEU A 212 12.44 -33.61 -7.46
N GLY A 213 12.22 -33.20 -8.72
CA GLY A 213 10.97 -33.44 -9.43
C GLY A 213 9.78 -32.68 -8.83
N LEU A 214 8.63 -32.80 -9.50
CA LEU A 214 7.38 -32.16 -9.06
C LEU A 214 6.74 -32.93 -7.89
N PRO A 215 6.08 -32.24 -6.95
CA PRO A 215 5.85 -30.79 -6.89
C PRO A 215 6.98 -29.99 -6.22
N TRP A 216 7.98 -30.67 -5.63
CA TRP A 216 9.00 -30.03 -4.78
C TRP A 216 9.94 -29.09 -5.54
N ALA A 217 10.13 -29.31 -6.83
CA ALA A 217 10.87 -28.39 -7.69
C ALA A 217 10.33 -26.95 -7.65
N TRP A 218 9.01 -26.76 -7.47
CA TRP A 218 8.39 -25.43 -7.38
C TRP A 218 8.89 -24.62 -6.18
N ALA A 219 9.33 -25.27 -5.10
CA ALA A 219 9.88 -24.57 -3.94
C ALA A 219 11.19 -23.83 -4.27
N LEU A 220 11.87 -24.20 -5.36
CA LEU A 220 13.12 -23.60 -5.81
C LEU A 220 12.92 -22.57 -6.94
N GLU A 221 11.69 -22.24 -7.32
CA GLU A 221 11.39 -21.10 -8.20
C GLU A 221 11.50 -19.81 -7.37
N LEU A 222 12.74 -19.38 -7.15
CA LEU A 222 13.05 -18.28 -6.25
C LEU A 222 12.51 -16.95 -6.75
N HIS A 223 12.40 -16.77 -8.07
CA HIS A 223 11.71 -15.62 -8.66
C HIS A 223 10.21 -15.57 -8.31
N GLY A 224 9.53 -16.71 -8.24
CA GLY A 224 8.14 -16.77 -7.75
C GLY A 224 8.01 -16.38 -6.27
N TRP A 225 8.97 -16.77 -5.43
CA TRP A 225 9.03 -16.32 -4.04
C TRP A 225 9.32 -14.82 -3.91
N TRP A 226 10.13 -14.26 -4.82
CA TRP A 226 10.33 -12.81 -4.91
C TRP A 226 8.99 -12.09 -5.07
N HIS A 227 8.13 -12.48 -6.01
CA HIS A 227 6.80 -11.87 -6.19
C HIS A 227 5.93 -11.90 -4.94
N ILE A 228 5.89 -13.06 -4.25
CA ILE A 228 5.08 -13.21 -3.05
C ILE A 228 5.60 -12.28 -1.94
N LEU A 229 6.91 -12.27 -1.71
CA LEU A 229 7.51 -11.47 -0.64
C LEU A 229 7.44 -9.98 -0.94
N THR A 230 7.63 -9.54 -2.19
CA THR A 230 7.46 -8.13 -2.57
C THR A 230 6.01 -7.70 -2.50
N ALA A 231 5.05 -8.55 -2.87
CA ALA A 231 3.63 -8.27 -2.68
C ALA A 231 3.28 -8.05 -1.20
N VAL A 232 3.73 -8.94 -0.32
CA VAL A 232 3.52 -8.82 1.12
C VAL A 232 4.23 -7.60 1.70
N GLY A 233 5.50 -7.40 1.34
CA GLY A 233 6.32 -6.28 1.81
C GLY A 233 5.75 -4.93 1.36
N ALA A 234 5.33 -4.81 0.10
CA ALA A 234 4.66 -3.62 -0.42
C ALA A 234 3.33 -3.38 0.28
N ALA A 235 2.52 -4.42 0.52
CA ALA A 235 1.25 -4.27 1.24
C ALA A 235 1.42 -3.84 2.70
N GLU A 236 2.40 -4.40 3.41
CA GLU A 236 2.81 -3.93 4.75
C GLU A 236 3.20 -2.45 4.71
N TYR A 237 3.98 -2.05 3.70
CA TYR A 237 4.40 -0.67 3.54
C TYR A 237 3.25 0.27 3.21
N ILE A 238 2.34 -0.12 2.32
CA ILE A 238 1.15 0.67 1.97
C ILE A 238 0.29 0.92 3.21
N ARG A 239 0.15 -0.06 4.12
CA ARG A 239 -0.57 0.15 5.38
C ARG A 239 0.12 1.16 6.29
N LEU A 240 1.44 1.08 6.40
CA LEU A 240 2.22 2.09 7.11
C LEU A 240 2.01 3.47 6.47
N ALA A 241 2.14 3.57 5.15
CA ALA A 241 1.98 4.82 4.41
C ALA A 241 0.57 5.40 4.59
N ARG A 242 -0.49 4.59 4.52
CA ARG A 242 -1.88 5.02 4.80
C ARG A 242 -2.01 5.61 6.19
N HIS A 243 -1.54 4.89 7.20
CA HIS A 243 -1.62 5.35 8.58
C HIS A 243 -0.83 6.65 8.81
N LEU A 244 0.30 6.82 8.11
CA LEU A 244 1.05 8.08 8.14
C LEU A 244 0.38 9.19 7.32
N SER A 245 -0.31 8.86 6.22
CA SER A 245 -0.93 9.81 5.31
C SER A 245 -2.34 10.23 5.72
N GLN A 246 -2.97 9.51 6.63
CA GLN A 246 -4.35 9.71 7.05
C GLN A 246 -4.56 11.15 7.55
N GLU A 247 -5.09 11.98 6.66
CA GLU A 247 -5.85 13.20 6.96
C GLU A 247 -6.99 12.92 7.93
N GLU A 248 -7.41 11.66 8.07
CA GLU A 248 -8.36 11.17 9.07
C GLU A 248 -7.92 11.53 10.50
N ILE A 249 -6.63 11.55 10.85
CA ILE A 249 -6.21 12.03 12.17
C ILE A 249 -6.48 13.53 12.31
N GLN A 250 -6.33 14.32 11.23
CA GLN A 250 -6.65 15.75 11.29
C GLN A 250 -8.15 16.02 11.29
N ILE A 251 -8.94 15.21 10.59
CA ILE A 251 -10.41 15.26 10.63
C ILE A 251 -10.89 14.83 12.02
N LEU A 252 -10.39 13.72 12.55
CA LEU A 252 -10.69 13.25 13.91
C LEU A 252 -10.17 14.24 14.96
N LYS A 253 -9.05 14.92 14.72
CA LYS A 253 -8.56 15.98 15.61
C LYS A 253 -9.45 17.21 15.54
N HIS A 254 -9.87 17.60 14.35
CA HIS A 254 -10.85 18.68 14.18
C HIS A 254 -12.18 18.33 14.84
N GLU A 255 -12.67 17.09 14.70
CA GLU A 255 -13.88 16.60 15.36
C GLU A 255 -13.71 16.54 16.87
N PHE A 256 -12.58 16.01 17.37
CA PHE A 256 -12.23 16.04 18.78
C PHE A 256 -12.25 17.47 19.34
N ASP A 257 -11.70 18.44 18.60
CA ASP A 257 -11.70 19.85 18.98
C ASP A 257 -13.11 20.50 18.96
N GLN A 258 -14.11 19.86 18.33
CA GLN A 258 -15.52 20.27 18.46
C GLN A 258 -16.16 19.76 19.77
N TYR A 259 -15.68 18.61 20.27
CA TYR A 259 -16.11 18.03 21.53
C TYR A 259 -15.40 18.69 22.73
N ASP A 260 -14.08 18.85 22.66
CA ASP A 260 -13.22 19.52 23.65
C ASP A 260 -13.39 21.05 23.55
N GLN A 261 -14.42 21.58 24.21
CA GLN A 261 -14.81 22.99 24.10
C GLN A 261 -13.91 23.89 24.94
N ASP A 262 -13.40 23.38 26.05
CA ASP A 262 -12.49 24.13 26.93
C ASP A 262 -11.01 24.02 26.53
N ARG A 263 -10.70 23.15 25.56
CA ARG A 263 -9.34 22.86 25.06
C ARG A 263 -8.43 22.28 26.15
N GLY A 264 -9.03 21.54 27.09
CA GLY A 264 -8.35 20.84 28.16
C GLY A 264 -7.50 19.65 27.67
N GLY A 265 -7.74 19.18 26.45
CA GLY A 265 -7.02 18.06 25.84
C GLY A 265 -7.67 16.69 26.07
N ASN A 266 -8.75 16.65 26.87
CA ASN A 266 -9.61 15.49 27.13
C ASN A 266 -11.08 15.93 27.02
N ILE A 267 -11.97 15.06 26.55
CA ILE A 267 -13.41 15.33 26.48
C ILE A 267 -14.08 14.84 27.76
N THR A 268 -14.72 15.75 28.50
CA THR A 268 -15.47 15.43 29.72
C THR A 268 -16.87 14.87 29.41
N VAL A 269 -17.50 14.23 30.40
CA VAL A 269 -18.89 13.72 30.31
C VAL A 269 -19.85 14.84 29.90
N GLU A 270 -19.66 16.03 30.49
CA GLU A 270 -20.47 17.21 30.25
C GLU A 270 -20.27 17.78 28.84
N GLU A 271 -19.06 17.75 28.31
CA GLU A 271 -18.75 18.14 26.93
C GLU A 271 -19.35 17.17 25.91
N PHE A 272 -19.17 15.87 26.13
CA PHE A 272 -19.74 14.83 25.28
C PHE A 272 -21.28 14.93 25.24
N GLY A 273 -21.92 15.05 26.40
CA GLY A 273 -23.37 15.23 26.52
C GLY A 273 -23.89 16.52 25.86
N ARG A 274 -23.12 17.62 25.91
CA ARG A 274 -23.48 18.88 25.23
C ARG A 274 -23.50 18.74 23.71
N VAL A 275 -22.52 18.05 23.13
CA VAL A 275 -22.45 17.86 21.67
C VAL A 275 -23.54 16.91 21.18
N MET A 276 -23.82 15.83 21.92
CA MET A 276 -24.93 14.90 21.63
C MET A 276 -26.29 15.63 21.58
N LYS A 277 -26.53 16.52 22.55
CA LYS A 277 -27.74 17.38 22.59
C LYS A 277 -27.83 18.35 21.42
N LYS A 278 -26.71 18.96 21.02
CA LYS A 278 -26.65 19.86 19.86
C LYS A 278 -26.94 19.15 18.53
N THR A 279 -26.65 17.86 18.43
CA THR A 279 -26.92 17.03 17.24
C THR A 279 -28.29 16.36 17.27
N GLY A 280 -29.16 16.73 18.22
CA GLY A 280 -30.55 16.26 18.29
C GLY A 280 -30.74 14.95 19.05
N GLN A 281 -29.70 14.40 19.68
CA GLN A 281 -29.81 13.25 20.57
C GLN A 281 -29.98 13.71 22.02
N ASN A 282 -30.81 13.02 22.81
CA ASN A 282 -30.99 13.32 24.23
C ASN A 282 -30.68 12.09 25.09
N PRO A 283 -29.41 11.68 25.19
CA PRO A 283 -29.03 10.60 26.07
C PRO A 283 -29.22 11.01 27.54
N THR A 284 -29.58 10.04 28.36
CA THR A 284 -29.63 10.16 29.82
C THR A 284 -28.21 10.16 30.42
N ASP A 285 -28.07 10.64 31.65
CA ASP A 285 -26.78 10.67 32.33
C ASP A 285 -26.21 9.25 32.54
N GLU A 286 -27.08 8.26 32.72
CA GLU A 286 -26.72 6.84 32.82
C GLU A 286 -26.16 6.30 31.49
N GLU A 287 -26.75 6.67 30.35
CA GLU A 287 -26.26 6.28 29.02
C GLU A 287 -24.91 6.94 28.70
N LEU A 288 -24.74 8.23 29.04
CA LEU A 288 -23.45 8.93 28.85
C LEU A 288 -22.34 8.29 29.69
N ALA A 289 -22.62 7.98 30.96
CA ALA A 289 -21.67 7.31 31.85
C ALA A 289 -21.30 5.91 31.34
N GLN A 290 -22.25 5.18 30.77
CA GLN A 290 -21.98 3.85 30.19
C GLN A 290 -21.11 3.93 28.93
N ILE A 291 -21.37 4.88 28.03
CA ILE A 291 -20.56 5.10 26.83
C ILE A 291 -19.11 5.44 27.21
N ILE A 292 -18.93 6.35 28.16
CA ILE A 292 -17.58 6.77 28.60
C ILE A 292 -16.86 5.60 29.24
N LYS A 293 -17.52 4.84 30.11
CA LYS A 293 -16.93 3.65 30.74
C LYS A 293 -16.49 2.56 29.75
N GLU A 294 -17.12 2.48 28.58
CA GLU A 294 -16.73 1.52 27.54
C GLU A 294 -15.48 1.95 26.75
N VAL A 295 -15.19 3.25 26.73
CA VAL A 295 -14.16 3.86 25.89
C VAL A 295 -12.95 4.35 26.71
N ASP A 296 -13.17 4.75 27.96
CA ASP A 296 -12.17 5.17 28.95
C ASP A 296 -11.31 3.96 29.36
N LEU A 297 -10.10 3.89 28.82
CA LEU A 297 -9.18 2.77 29.02
C LEU A 297 -8.23 2.99 30.19
N ASP A 298 -7.99 4.25 30.55
CA ASP A 298 -7.09 4.61 31.65
C ASP A 298 -7.81 4.92 32.97
N GLY A 299 -9.13 5.02 32.94
CA GLY A 299 -10.02 5.15 34.08
C GLY A 299 -10.05 6.57 34.67
N ASP A 300 -9.68 7.58 33.90
CA ASP A 300 -9.64 8.98 34.35
C ASP A 300 -11.01 9.67 34.31
N GLY A 301 -12.03 8.99 33.77
CA GLY A 301 -13.41 9.47 33.66
C GLY A 301 -13.63 10.45 32.50
N THR A 302 -12.65 10.61 31.62
CA THR A 302 -12.71 11.45 30.42
C THR A 302 -12.35 10.64 29.18
N ILE A 303 -12.45 11.25 28.00
CA ILE A 303 -12.02 10.62 26.73
C ILE A 303 -10.84 11.41 26.18
N ASN A 304 -9.65 10.84 26.21
CA ASN A 304 -8.47 11.43 25.58
C ASN A 304 -8.47 11.20 24.05
N PHE A 305 -7.53 11.82 23.34
CA PHE A 305 -7.52 11.76 21.87
C PHE A 305 -7.35 10.33 21.31
N ASP A 306 -6.55 9.49 21.95
CA ASP A 306 -6.34 8.10 21.51
C ASP A 306 -7.60 7.24 21.72
N GLU A 307 -8.33 7.47 22.81
CA GLU A 307 -9.63 6.84 23.12
C GLU A 307 -10.74 7.32 22.18
N PHE A 308 -10.74 8.61 21.84
CA PHE A 308 -11.65 9.16 20.83
C PHE A 308 -11.44 8.52 19.46
N ILE A 309 -10.18 8.33 19.04
CA ILE A 309 -9.86 7.61 17.80
C ILE A 309 -10.37 6.16 17.91
N ALA A 310 -10.16 5.48 19.03
CA ALA A 310 -10.61 4.11 19.23
C ALA A 310 -12.14 3.99 19.14
N MET A 311 -12.88 4.95 19.70
CA MET A 311 -14.34 5.05 19.61
C MET A 311 -14.84 5.32 18.19
N MET A 312 -14.18 6.20 17.44
CA MET A 312 -14.59 6.57 16.07
C MET A 312 -14.21 5.52 15.02
N THR A 313 -13.20 4.69 15.31
CA THR A 313 -12.65 3.70 14.35
C THR A 313 -12.93 2.24 14.71
N GLY A 314 -13.29 1.97 15.97
CA GLY A 314 -13.69 0.65 16.48
C GLY A 314 -15.16 0.69 16.91
N GLY A 315 -15.92 -0.36 16.58
CA GLY A 315 -17.37 -0.41 16.75
C GLY A 315 -17.84 -0.40 18.21
N ALA A 316 -17.85 0.79 18.83
CA ALA A 316 -18.71 1.08 19.97
C ALA A 316 -20.18 0.85 19.56
N ALA A 317 -21.02 0.42 20.50
CA ALA A 317 -22.43 0.09 20.23
C ALA A 317 -23.23 1.30 19.71
N VAL A 318 -22.70 2.52 19.88
CA VAL A 318 -23.26 3.77 19.36
C VAL A 318 -22.10 4.64 18.85
N ALA A 319 -22.06 4.92 17.55
CA ALA A 319 -21.15 5.92 17.00
C ALA A 319 -21.63 7.33 17.42
N PRO A 320 -20.74 8.22 17.90
CA PRO A 320 -21.12 9.58 18.23
C PRO A 320 -21.63 10.33 16.97
N PRO A 321 -22.69 11.13 17.07
CA PRO A 321 -23.15 11.99 15.99
C PRO A 321 -22.10 13.04 15.66
N VAL A 322 -21.78 13.20 14.39
CA VAL A 322 -20.85 14.26 13.94
C VAL A 322 -21.65 15.55 13.76
N PRO A 323 -21.28 16.68 14.40
CA PRO A 323 -21.96 17.95 14.20
C PRO A 323 -21.88 18.40 12.74
N GLU A 324 -23.03 18.75 12.14
CA GLU A 324 -23.08 19.25 10.76
C GLU A 324 -22.31 20.56 10.62
N LYS A 325 -21.61 20.72 9.49
CA LYS A 325 -20.91 21.97 9.15
C LYS A 325 -21.94 23.09 9.01
N GLU A 326 -21.87 24.11 9.85
CA GLU A 326 -22.60 25.36 9.63
C GLU A 326 -22.13 25.99 8.30
N GLY A 327 -22.99 25.93 7.28
CA GLY A 327 -22.83 26.70 6.04
C GLY A 327 -22.89 25.90 4.73
N ALA A 328 -24.08 25.45 4.34
CA ALA A 328 -24.47 25.32 2.94
C ALA A 328 -25.92 25.80 2.79
N PRO A 329 -26.26 26.67 1.81
CA PRO A 329 -27.62 27.17 1.67
C PRO A 329 -28.55 26.01 1.31
N ALA A 330 -29.62 25.86 2.08
CA ALA A 330 -30.69 24.91 1.81
C ALA A 330 -31.25 25.16 0.41
N ALA A 331 -31.17 24.15 -0.46
CA ALA A 331 -31.93 24.11 -1.69
C ALA A 331 -33.42 23.99 -1.32
N GLY A 332 -34.09 25.12 -1.20
CA GLY A 332 -35.54 25.20 -1.00
C GLY A 332 -36.25 24.69 -2.24
N SER A 333 -36.83 23.50 -2.16
CA SER A 333 -37.96 23.11 -2.99
C SER A 333 -39.22 23.79 -2.47
N THR A 334 -39.82 24.67 -3.26
CA THR A 334 -41.27 24.91 -3.34
C THR A 334 -41.49 26.06 -4.31
N ILE A 335 -42.03 25.81 -5.50
CA ILE A 335 -43.25 26.45 -6.00
C ILE A 335 -43.95 25.44 -6.92
N ALA A 336 -45.09 24.94 -6.46
CA ALA A 336 -46.19 24.51 -7.32
C ALA A 336 -47.32 25.51 -7.09
N ALA A 337 -47.68 26.24 -8.14
CA ALA A 337 -48.99 26.83 -8.42
C ALA A 337 -49.02 27.19 -9.90
#